data_AF-A0A833TI86-F1
#
_entry.id   AF-A0A833TI86-F1
#
_cell.length_a   1.000
_cell.length_b   1.000
_cell.length_c   1.000
_cell.angle_alpha   90.00
_cell.angle_beta   90.00
_cell.angle_gamma   90.00
#
_symmetry.space_group_name_H-M   'P 1'
#
loop_
_entity.id
_entity.type
_entity.pdbx_description
1 polymer ?
#
loop_
_entity_poly.entity_id
_entity_poly.type
_entity_poly.pdbx_seq_one_letter_code
_entity_poly.pdbx_strand_id
1 'polypeptide(L)'
;IHTILFVLRSYAGGFVEDDQQRKLALPKPKLPNGQCPSGFLDYAVNMINLEGRNLSYLTASGYGLRETLFYGLFSRLQIYRTRSEMLLALSCITDGVLSLDGGMIKKSGVFALVAGSKDIEVKFPIASVRSNAPANYIQTEDMIRMLEWERSKIAEDMEREEQLYNTMSSVIIFLQKVEPM
;
A
#
# COMPACT_ATOMS: atom_id res chain seq x y z
N ILE A 1 5.27 15.37 -1.17
CA ILE A 1 4.94 13.91 -1.04
C ILE A 1 3.71 13.71 -0.15
N HIS A 2 3.61 14.37 1.00
CA HIS A 2 2.44 14.29 1.91
C HIS A 2 1.07 14.46 1.24
N THR A 3 0.93 15.38 0.28
CA THR A 3 -0.38 15.70 -0.33
C THR A 3 -0.84 14.70 -1.40
N ILE A 4 0.08 14.01 -2.09
CA ILE A 4 -0.27 13.09 -3.20
C ILE A 4 -0.71 11.73 -2.67
N LEU A 5 -0.09 11.27 -1.58
CA LEU A 5 -0.40 9.96 -1.02
C LEU A 5 -1.80 9.90 -0.37
N PHE A 6 -2.35 11.06 0.04
CA PHE A 6 -3.71 11.17 0.58
C PHE A 6 -4.81 10.87 -0.47
N VAL A 7 -4.53 11.11 -1.76
CA VAL A 7 -5.52 10.93 -2.85
C VAL A 7 -5.60 9.47 -3.31
N LEU A 8 -4.56 8.67 -3.07
CA LEU A 8 -4.54 7.26 -3.44
C LEU A 8 -5.28 6.43 -2.40
N ARG A 9 -6.32 5.72 -2.86
CA ARG A 9 -7.11 4.83 -2.00
C ARG A 9 -6.21 3.74 -1.43
N SER A 10 -5.91 3.82 -0.14
CA SER A 10 -5.07 2.85 0.54
C SER A 10 -5.78 1.48 0.61
N TYR A 11 -5.00 0.41 0.59
CA TYR A 11 -5.50 -0.94 0.83
C TYR A 11 -5.98 -1.06 2.28
N ALA A 12 -7.25 -1.41 2.45
CA ALA A 12 -7.91 -1.53 3.75
C ALA A 12 -7.97 -2.96 4.29
N GLY A 13 -7.31 -3.93 3.64
CA GLY A 13 -7.23 -5.30 4.14
C GLY A 13 -6.00 -5.53 5.03
N GLY A 14 -5.76 -6.79 5.38
CA GLY A 14 -4.66 -7.18 6.28
C GLY A 14 -3.32 -7.41 5.57
N PHE A 15 -2.28 -7.61 6.37
CA PHE A 15 -0.95 -8.00 5.90
C PHE A 15 -0.74 -9.50 6.12
N VAL A 16 0.21 -10.09 5.38
CA VAL A 16 0.68 -11.45 5.65
C VAL A 16 1.39 -11.44 7.01
N GLU A 17 1.01 -12.36 7.89
CA GLU A 17 1.61 -12.48 9.23
C GLU A 17 3.10 -12.82 9.14
N ASP A 18 3.89 -12.23 10.03
CA ASP A 18 5.34 -12.40 10.16
C ASP A 18 6.17 -12.16 8.86
N ASP A 19 5.61 -11.44 7.88
CA ASP A 19 6.30 -11.10 6.64
C ASP A 19 7.12 -9.79 6.79
N GLN A 20 8.44 -9.92 6.72
CA GLN A 20 9.39 -8.80 6.84
C GLN A 20 9.22 -7.72 5.76
N GLN A 21 8.58 -8.04 4.63
CA GLN A 21 8.30 -7.11 3.54
C GLN A 21 6.90 -6.50 3.63
N ARG A 22 6.15 -6.81 4.70
CA ARG A 22 4.81 -6.35 4.99
C ARG A 22 3.88 -6.54 3.78
N LYS A 23 3.92 -7.72 3.16
CA LYS A 23 3.09 -8.05 1.99
C LYS A 23 1.61 -7.97 2.31
N LEU A 24 0.80 -7.60 1.32
CA LEU A 24 -0.65 -7.50 1.45
C LEU A 24 -1.27 -8.90 1.44
N ALA A 25 -2.20 -9.19 2.36
CA ALA A 25 -2.94 -10.45 2.43
C ALA A 25 -4.07 -10.51 1.37
N LEU A 26 -3.68 -10.51 0.09
CA LEU A 26 -4.61 -10.60 -1.02
C LEU A 26 -5.07 -12.06 -1.21
N PRO A 27 -6.40 -12.32 -1.25
CA PRO A 27 -6.90 -13.66 -1.54
C PRO A 27 -6.41 -14.16 -2.89
N LYS A 28 -5.84 -15.37 -2.94
CA LYS A 28 -5.40 -15.97 -4.21
C LYS A 28 -6.58 -16.11 -5.19
N PRO A 29 -6.35 -15.94 -6.51
CA PRO A 29 -7.39 -16.15 -7.50
C PRO A 29 -7.86 -17.60 -7.47
N LYS A 30 -9.15 -17.82 -7.74
CA LYS A 30 -9.78 -19.13 -7.77
C LYS A 30 -10.56 -19.29 -9.06
N LEU A 31 -10.32 -20.39 -9.75
CA LEU A 31 -11.11 -20.85 -10.89
C LEU A 31 -12.50 -21.31 -10.41
N PRO A 32 -13.48 -21.55 -11.32
CA PRO A 32 -14.80 -22.05 -10.95
C PRO A 32 -14.79 -23.37 -10.15
N ASN A 33 -13.74 -24.18 -10.31
CA ASN A 33 -13.53 -25.42 -9.55
C ASN A 33 -12.90 -25.18 -8.15
N GLY A 34 -12.70 -23.93 -7.75
CA GLY A 34 -12.11 -23.52 -6.46
C GLY A 34 -10.58 -23.58 -6.42
N GLN A 35 -9.92 -24.13 -7.44
CA GLN A 35 -8.47 -24.25 -7.48
C GLN A 35 -7.81 -22.94 -7.87
N CYS A 36 -6.58 -22.73 -7.39
CA CYS A 36 -5.77 -21.61 -7.85
C CYS A 36 -5.31 -21.89 -9.30
N PRO A 37 -5.42 -20.92 -10.23
CA PRO A 37 -4.94 -21.08 -11.59
C PRO A 37 -3.47 -21.53 -11.62
N SER A 38 -3.18 -22.50 -12.49
CA SER A 38 -1.80 -22.90 -12.76
C SER A 38 -1.00 -21.70 -13.27
N GLY A 39 0.24 -21.56 -12.81
CA GLY A 39 1.13 -20.51 -13.26
C GLY A 39 0.95 -19.15 -12.59
N PHE A 40 -0.06 -18.97 -11.73
CA PHE A 40 -0.15 -17.78 -10.86
C PHE A 40 1.06 -17.72 -9.93
N LEU A 41 1.79 -16.61 -9.94
CA LEU A 41 2.99 -16.40 -9.13
C LEU A 41 2.66 -15.59 -7.88
N ASP A 42 2.19 -14.36 -8.07
CA ASP A 42 1.75 -13.47 -7.00
C ASP A 42 1.01 -12.26 -7.63
N TYR A 43 0.57 -11.33 -6.79
CA TYR A 43 0.19 -10.00 -7.19
C TYR A 43 1.43 -9.12 -7.35
N ALA A 44 1.44 -8.28 -8.40
CA ALA A 44 2.57 -7.40 -8.71
C ALA A 44 2.99 -6.52 -7.52
N VAL A 45 2.01 -6.02 -6.75
CA VAL A 45 2.23 -5.21 -5.54
C VAL A 45 3.04 -5.95 -4.47
N ASN A 46 2.96 -7.28 -4.37
CA ASN A 46 3.71 -8.10 -3.42
C ASN A 46 5.07 -8.56 -3.94
N MET A 47 5.35 -8.39 -5.24
CA MET A 47 6.63 -8.72 -5.86
C MET A 47 7.67 -7.59 -5.76
N ILE A 48 7.26 -6.40 -5.32
CA ILE A 48 8.15 -5.25 -5.15
C ILE A 48 8.83 -5.35 -3.79
N ASN A 49 10.16 -5.32 -3.80
CA ASN A 49 10.94 -5.21 -2.57
C ASN A 49 11.06 -3.75 -2.14
N LEU A 50 10.76 -3.46 -0.88
CA LEU A 50 10.84 -2.13 -0.30
C LEU A 50 11.92 -2.08 0.77
N GLU A 51 12.61 -0.95 0.83
CA GLU A 51 13.47 -0.62 1.98
C GLU A 51 12.62 -0.53 3.26
N GLY A 52 13.19 -0.94 4.40
CA GLY A 52 12.49 -0.95 5.70
C GLY A 52 11.85 0.39 6.05
N ARG A 53 12.55 1.50 5.72
CA ARG A 53 12.05 2.86 5.92
C ARG A 53 10.74 3.19 5.19
N ASN A 54 10.39 2.41 4.18
CA ASN A 54 9.21 2.62 3.34
C ASN A 54 8.06 1.67 3.69
N LEU A 55 8.22 0.79 4.69
CA LEU A 55 7.22 -0.22 5.06
C LEU A 55 6.12 0.33 5.98
N SER A 56 6.39 1.35 6.80
CA SER A 56 5.45 1.85 7.80
C SER A 56 5.73 3.29 8.21
N TYR A 57 4.74 3.93 8.85
CA TYR A 57 4.84 5.27 9.46
C TYR A 57 5.27 6.40 8.50
N LEU A 58 4.98 6.26 7.21
CA LEU A 58 5.26 7.30 6.22
C LEU A 58 4.10 8.30 6.07
N THR A 59 2.88 7.86 6.35
CA THR A 59 1.69 8.71 6.24
C THR A 59 1.24 9.18 7.61
N ALA A 60 0.43 10.24 7.65
CA ALA A 60 -0.24 10.67 8.87
C ALA A 60 -1.06 9.53 9.50
N SER A 61 -1.56 8.58 8.71
CA SER A 61 -2.30 7.40 9.19
C SER A 61 -1.42 6.20 9.54
N GLY A 62 -0.09 6.34 9.48
CA GLY A 62 0.86 5.28 9.85
C GLY A 62 1.15 4.26 8.74
N TYR A 63 0.63 4.48 7.53
CA TYR A 63 0.81 3.56 6.40
C TYR A 63 2.19 3.71 5.74
N GLY A 64 2.67 2.63 5.12
CA GLY A 64 3.83 2.58 4.24
C GLY A 64 3.47 2.73 2.76
N LEU A 65 4.47 2.57 1.87
CA LEU A 65 4.28 2.73 0.42
C LEU A 65 3.52 1.57 -0.23
N ARG A 66 3.56 0.35 0.33
CA ARG A 66 2.98 -0.83 -0.32
C ARG A 66 1.47 -0.72 -0.40
N GLU A 67 0.83 -0.46 0.73
CA GLU A 67 -0.61 -0.33 0.88
C GLU A 67 -1.16 1.00 0.35
N THR A 68 -0.30 1.99 0.08
CA THR A 68 -0.70 3.30 -0.45
C THR A 68 -0.33 3.44 -1.93
N LEU A 69 0.91 3.86 -2.22
CA LEU A 69 1.39 4.15 -3.57
C LEU A 69 1.33 2.93 -4.48
N PHE A 70 1.95 1.82 -4.08
CA PHE A 70 2.07 0.65 -4.96
C PHE A 70 0.76 -0.09 -5.13
N TYR A 71 -0.11 -0.11 -4.12
CA TYR A 71 -1.47 -0.59 -4.28
C TYR A 71 -2.29 0.33 -5.19
N GLY A 72 -2.12 1.64 -5.10
CA GLY A 72 -2.75 2.59 -6.05
C GLY A 72 -2.33 2.37 -7.50
N LEU A 73 -1.06 2.02 -7.74
CA LEU A 73 -0.51 1.78 -9.07
C LEU A 73 -0.85 0.39 -9.63
N PHE A 74 -0.69 -0.65 -8.82
CA PHE A 74 -0.80 -2.05 -9.28
C PHE A 74 -2.11 -2.72 -8.88
N SER A 75 -2.83 -2.22 -7.88
CA SER A 75 -4.07 -2.82 -7.36
C SER A 75 -3.90 -4.35 -7.18
N ARG A 76 -4.75 -5.16 -7.81
CA ARG A 76 -4.69 -6.62 -7.83
C ARG A 76 -4.15 -7.16 -9.16
N LEU A 77 -3.21 -6.45 -9.80
CA LEU A 77 -2.52 -6.91 -11.01
C LEU A 77 -1.86 -8.27 -10.75
N GLN A 78 -2.30 -9.31 -11.46
CA GLN A 78 -1.80 -10.67 -11.28
C GLN A 78 -0.59 -10.93 -12.19
N ILE A 79 0.37 -11.71 -11.70
CA ILE A 79 1.55 -12.13 -12.47
C ILE A 79 1.53 -13.64 -12.68
N TYR A 80 1.72 -14.05 -13.93
CA TYR A 80 1.76 -15.46 -14.35
C TYR A 80 3.12 -15.82 -14.95
N ARG A 81 3.47 -17.10 -14.89
CA ARG A 81 4.71 -17.61 -15.49
C ARG A 81 4.68 -17.53 -17.02
N THR A 82 3.63 -18.01 -17.66
CA THR A 82 3.50 -18.00 -19.14
C THR A 82 2.19 -17.37 -19.61
N ARG A 83 2.18 -16.91 -20.86
CA ARG A 83 0.99 -16.36 -21.53
C ARG A 83 -0.12 -17.41 -21.65
N SER A 84 0.24 -18.66 -21.88
CA SER A 84 -0.75 -19.76 -21.98
C SER A 84 -1.46 -20.00 -20.66
N GLU A 85 -0.71 -20.06 -19.55
CA GLU A 85 -1.28 -20.18 -18.20
C GLU A 85 -2.14 -18.96 -17.83
N MET A 86 -1.68 -17.76 -18.18
CA MET A 86 -2.45 -16.52 -18.01
C MET A 86 -3.81 -16.57 -18.73
N LEU A 87 -3.85 -17.05 -19.98
CA LEU A 87 -5.08 -17.14 -20.76
C LEU A 87 -6.08 -18.17 -20.20
N LEU A 88 -5.60 -19.23 -19.56
CA LEU A 88 -6.46 -20.20 -18.88
C LEU A 88 -7.10 -19.61 -17.61
N ALA A 89 -6.52 -18.56 -17.06
CA ALA A 89 -6.97 -17.91 -15.82
C ALA A 89 -7.92 -16.71 -16.03
N LEU A 90 -8.30 -16.38 -17.27
CA LEU A 90 -9.10 -15.17 -17.60
C LEU A 90 -10.39 -15.04 -16.78
N SER A 91 -11.04 -16.16 -16.47
CA SER A 91 -12.30 -16.18 -15.71
C SER A 91 -12.18 -15.63 -14.27
N CYS A 92 -10.99 -15.60 -13.68
CA CYS A 92 -10.75 -15.13 -12.31
C CYS A 92 -9.85 -13.89 -12.22
N ILE A 93 -9.59 -13.23 -13.35
CA ILE A 93 -8.83 -11.97 -13.39
C ILE A 93 -9.81 -10.79 -13.32
N THR A 94 -9.61 -9.92 -12.33
CA THR A 94 -10.53 -8.79 -12.04
C THR A 94 -9.92 -7.41 -12.34
N ASP A 95 -8.60 -7.31 -12.31
CA ASP A 95 -7.84 -6.10 -12.67
C ASP A 95 -7.06 -6.39 -13.97
N GLY A 96 -5.77 -6.03 -14.03
CA GLY A 96 -4.90 -6.44 -15.14
C GLY A 96 -4.23 -7.79 -14.86
N VAL A 97 -3.52 -8.28 -15.87
CA VAL A 97 -2.63 -9.43 -15.74
C VAL A 97 -1.38 -9.29 -16.63
N LEU A 98 -0.25 -9.82 -16.16
CA LEU A 98 1.00 -9.96 -16.90
C LEU A 98 1.50 -11.39 -16.88
N SER A 99 2.28 -11.75 -17.88
CA SER A 99 3.05 -13.00 -17.96
C SER A 99 4.53 -12.71 -18.19
N LEU A 100 5.42 -13.52 -17.61
CA LEU A 100 6.87 -13.28 -17.70
C LEU A 100 7.44 -13.44 -19.11
N ASP A 101 6.74 -14.14 -20.00
CA ASP A 101 7.03 -14.28 -21.43
C ASP A 101 6.43 -13.16 -22.30
N GLY A 102 5.95 -12.08 -21.67
CA GLY A 102 5.64 -10.80 -22.35
C GLY A 102 4.17 -10.56 -22.70
N GLY A 103 3.24 -11.42 -22.28
CA GLY A 103 1.81 -11.16 -22.43
C GLY A 103 1.28 -10.17 -21.39
N MET A 104 0.43 -9.22 -21.82
CA MET A 104 -0.22 -8.24 -20.95
C MET A 104 -1.70 -8.05 -21.32
N ILE A 105 -2.54 -7.97 -20.29
CA ILE A 105 -3.94 -7.53 -20.40
C ILE A 105 -4.17 -6.41 -19.39
N LYS A 106 -4.61 -5.25 -19.88
CA LYS A 106 -4.93 -4.10 -19.02
C LYS A 106 -6.27 -4.34 -18.30
N LYS A 107 -6.50 -3.62 -17.20
CA LYS A 107 -7.78 -3.63 -16.47
C LYS A 107 -9.01 -3.33 -17.36
N SER A 108 -8.82 -2.58 -18.46
CA SER A 108 -9.88 -2.34 -19.46
C SER A 108 -10.25 -3.56 -20.31
N GLY A 109 -9.59 -4.71 -20.12
CA GLY A 109 -9.73 -5.89 -20.97
C GLY A 109 -8.96 -5.80 -22.29
N VAL A 110 -8.25 -4.69 -22.55
CA VAL A 110 -7.45 -4.52 -23.77
C VAL A 110 -6.19 -5.36 -23.70
N PHE A 111 -6.06 -6.28 -24.65
CA PHE A 111 -4.85 -7.07 -24.88
C PHE A 111 -3.76 -6.18 -25.46
N ALA A 112 -2.58 -6.21 -24.84
CA ALA A 112 -1.39 -5.58 -25.37
C ALA A 112 -0.36 -6.67 -25.62
N LEU A 113 -0.09 -6.93 -26.89
CA LEU A 113 1.10 -7.67 -27.28
C LEU A 113 2.26 -6.68 -27.20
N VAL A 114 3.26 -6.94 -26.35
CA VAL A 114 4.51 -6.19 -26.38
C VAL A 114 5.27 -6.63 -27.63
N ALA A 115 4.90 -6.07 -28.77
CA ALA A 115 5.57 -6.29 -30.05
C ALA A 115 6.91 -5.54 -30.02
N GLY A 116 7.97 -6.23 -29.61
CA GLY A 116 9.29 -5.66 -29.41
C GLY A 116 9.32 -4.78 -28.17
N SER A 117 10.29 -5.02 -27.29
CA SER A 117 10.70 -4.06 -26.26
C SER A 117 10.95 -2.72 -26.96
N LYS A 118 9.99 -1.78 -26.93
CA LYS A 118 10.39 -0.38 -26.92
C LYS A 118 11.19 -0.28 -25.65
N ASP A 119 12.51 -0.19 -25.76
CA ASP A 119 13.41 -0.18 -24.62
C ASP A 119 12.95 0.91 -23.65
N ILE A 120 12.25 0.50 -22.60
CA ILE A 120 11.84 1.40 -21.54
C ILE A 120 13.13 1.72 -20.81
N GLU A 121 13.57 2.96 -20.96
CA GLU A 121 14.82 3.46 -20.40
C GLU A 121 14.82 3.38 -18.87
N VAL A 122 13.64 3.58 -18.26
CA VAL A 122 13.44 3.49 -16.81
C VAL A 122 13.06 2.07 -16.40
N LYS A 123 13.93 1.46 -15.59
CA LYS A 123 13.70 0.11 -15.02
C LYS A 123 13.66 0.20 -13.51
N PHE A 124 12.92 -0.71 -12.87
CA PHE A 124 13.00 -0.87 -11.42
C PHE A 124 14.43 -1.27 -11.03
N PRO A 125 15.02 -0.62 -10.01
CA PRO A 125 16.33 -1.02 -9.52
C PRO A 125 16.26 -2.43 -8.94
N ILE A 126 17.34 -3.19 -9.11
CA ILE A 126 17.49 -4.49 -8.47
C ILE A 126 17.81 -4.24 -7.01
N ALA A 127 17.03 -4.84 -6.11
CA ALA A 127 17.30 -4.76 -4.68
C ALA A 127 18.69 -5.34 -4.39
N SER A 128 19.56 -4.51 -3.80
CA SER A 128 20.82 -4.98 -3.23
C SER A 128 20.53 -6.01 -2.14
N VAL A 129 21.21 -7.16 -2.19
CA VAL A 129 21.07 -8.24 -1.21
C VAL A 129 21.52 -7.82 0.20
N ARG A 130 22.20 -6.66 0.35
CA ARG A 130 22.68 -6.19 1.66
C ARG A 130 22.63 -4.66 1.75
N SER A 131 21.92 -4.14 2.74
CA SER A 131 22.37 -2.92 3.40
C SER A 131 23.59 -3.29 4.25
N ASN A 132 24.73 -2.62 4.04
CA ASN A 132 25.91 -2.82 4.89
C ASN A 132 25.72 -2.29 6.33
N ALA A 133 24.55 -1.70 6.62
CA ALA A 133 24.18 -1.25 7.95
C ALA A 133 23.88 -2.45 8.86
N PRO A 134 24.41 -2.48 10.09
CA PRO A 134 24.13 -3.55 11.04
C PRO A 134 22.65 -3.53 11.44
N ALA A 135 22.07 -4.71 11.68
CA ALA A 135 20.62 -4.88 11.91
C ALA A 135 20.07 -4.04 13.09
N ASN A 136 20.90 -3.80 14.11
CA ASN A 136 20.55 -2.96 15.25
C ASN A 136 20.25 -1.50 14.84
N TYR A 137 20.97 -0.96 13.87
CA TYR A 137 20.76 0.39 13.38
C TYR A 137 19.41 0.52 12.67
N ILE A 138 19.08 -0.47 11.82
CA ILE A 138 17.79 -0.50 11.10
C ILE A 138 16.62 -0.57 12.10
N GLN A 139 16.70 -1.45 13.09
CA GLN A 139 15.67 -1.55 14.14
C GLN A 139 15.52 -0.26 14.94
N THR A 140 16.64 0.42 15.23
CA THR A 140 16.62 1.70 15.96
C THR A 140 15.95 2.79 15.13
N GLU A 141 16.27 2.89 13.84
CA GLU A 141 15.63 3.82 12.90
C GLU A 141 14.12 3.55 12.77
N ASP A 142 13.72 2.28 12.72
CA ASP A 142 12.31 1.88 12.68
C ASP A 142 11.57 2.32 13.94
N MET A 143 12.20 2.13 15.12
CA MET A 143 11.65 2.55 16.40
C MET A 143 11.55 4.08 16.52
N ILE A 144 12.56 4.82 16.06
CA ILE A 144 12.54 6.29 16.05
C ILE A 144 11.33 6.80 15.24
N ARG A 145 11.11 6.27 14.03
CA ARG A 145 9.98 6.70 13.20
C ARG A 145 8.63 6.39 13.82
N MET A 146 8.50 5.22 14.45
CA MET A 146 7.29 4.86 15.19
C MET A 146 7.02 5.88 16.31
N LEU A 147 8.03 6.19 17.13
CA LEU A 147 7.90 7.13 18.25
C LEU A 147 7.60 8.56 17.77
N GLU A 148 8.20 9.01 16.67
CA GLU A 148 7.90 10.31 16.07
C GLU A 148 6.45 10.39 15.58
N TRP A 149 5.95 9.30 14.98
CA TRP A 149 4.56 9.22 14.54
C TRP A 149 3.59 9.23 15.74
N GLU A 150 3.86 8.45 16.79
CA GLU A 150 3.05 8.45 18.02
C GLU A 150 3.03 9.83 18.68
N ARG A 151 4.19 10.49 18.78
CA ARG A 151 4.29 11.86 19.30
C ARG A 151 3.41 12.84 18.49
N SER A 152 3.39 12.71 17.16
CA SER A 152 2.52 13.53 16.30
C SER A 152 1.05 13.30 16.61
N LYS A 153 0.62 12.04 16.85
CA LYS A 153 -0.77 11.72 17.18
C LYS A 153 -1.20 12.30 18.52
N ILE A 154 -0.35 12.19 19.53
CA ILE A 154 -0.60 12.77 20.85
C ILE A 154 -0.73 14.29 20.74
N ALA A 155 0.12 14.96 19.96
CA ALA A 155 0.03 16.40 19.74
C ALA A 155 -1.29 16.81 19.04
N GLU A 156 -1.70 16.08 17.99
CA GLU A 156 -2.99 16.29 17.31
C GLU A 156 -4.18 16.09 18.25
N ASP A 157 -4.10 15.10 19.15
CA ASP A 157 -5.15 14.83 20.13
C ASP A 157 -5.25 15.92 21.20
N MET A 158 -4.11 16.37 21.73
CA MET A 158 -4.04 17.47 22.70
C MET A 158 -4.60 18.77 22.13
N GLU A 159 -4.25 19.11 20.87
CA GLU A 159 -4.79 20.28 20.19
C GLU A 159 -6.32 20.19 20.02
N ARG A 160 -6.84 19.01 19.68
CA ARG A 160 -8.28 18.79 19.54
C ARG A 160 -9.02 18.96 20.87
N GLU A 161 -8.46 18.44 21.96
CA GLU A 161 -9.04 18.60 23.30
C GLU A 161 -9.04 20.06 23.76
N GLU A 162 -7.96 20.79 23.50
CA GLU A 162 -7.87 22.23 23.81
C GLU A 162 -8.93 23.03 23.04
N GLN A 163 -9.09 22.75 21.74
CA GLN A 163 -10.14 23.38 20.92
C GLN A 163 -11.54 23.09 21.44
N LEU A 164 -11.81 21.86 21.87
CA LEU A 164 -13.09 21.47 22.46
C LEU A 164 -13.35 22.20 23.78
N TYR A 165 -12.36 22.25 24.67
CA TYR A 165 -12.44 22.96 25.94
C TYR A 165 -12.72 24.45 25.73
N ASN A 166 -12.01 25.11 24.82
CA ASN A 166 -12.19 26.52 24.49
C ASN A 166 -13.59 26.79 23.92
N THR A 167 -14.09 25.88 23.07
CA THR A 167 -15.44 25.96 22.50
C THR A 167 -16.51 25.82 23.60
N MET A 168 -16.42 24.79 24.45
CA MET A 168 -17.37 24.57 25.54
C MET A 168 -17.36 25.72 26.54
N SER A 169 -16.18 26.21 26.93
CA SER A 169 -16.03 27.36 27.81
C SER A 169 -16.72 28.61 27.24
N SER A 170 -16.57 28.85 25.94
CA SER A 170 -17.22 29.97 25.26
C SER A 170 -18.75 29.84 25.26
N VAL A 171 -19.29 28.63 25.05
CA VAL A 171 -20.73 28.37 25.10
C VAL A 171 -21.29 28.57 26.51
N ILE A 172 -20.60 28.06 27.55
CA ILE A 172 -21.03 28.22 28.94
C ILE A 172 -21.08 29.71 29.31
N ILE A 173 -20.02 30.47 28.97
CA ILE A 173 -19.98 31.93 29.20
C ILE A 173 -21.12 32.63 28.46
N PHE A 174 -21.44 32.22 27.24
CA PHE A 174 -22.56 32.77 26.49
C PHE A 174 -23.91 32.48 27.19
N LEU A 175 -24.17 31.24 27.60
CA LEU A 175 -25.42 30.86 28.27
C LEU A 175 -25.60 31.58 29.62
N GLN A 176 -24.53 31.74 30.41
CA GLN A 176 -24.57 32.51 31.65
C GLN A 176 -24.88 34.00 31.44
N LYS A 177 -24.63 34.54 30.25
CA LYS A 177 -24.97 35.93 29.89
C LYS A 177 -26.39 36.08 29.32
N VAL A 178 -27.08 34.97 29.03
CA VAL A 178 -28.39 34.96 28.35
C VAL A 178 -29.55 34.59 29.31
N GLU A 179 -29.29 34.35 30.61
CA GLU A 179 -30.39 34.25 31.58
C GLU A 179 -31.20 35.57 31.64
N PRO A 180 -32.54 35.52 31.46
CA PRO A 180 -33.37 36.72 31.38
C PRO A 180 -33.69 37.29 32.77
N MET A 181 -33.79 38.63 32.83
CA MET A 181 -34.56 39.35 33.87
C MET A 181 -36.04 38.94 33.80
#